data_AF-S7RFK7-F1
#
_entry.id   AF-S7RFK7-F1
#
_cell.length_a   1.000
_cell.length_b   1.000
_cell.length_c   1.000
_cell.angle_alpha   90.00
_cell.angle_beta   90.00
_cell.angle_gamma   90.00
#
_symmetry.space_group_name_H-M   'P 1'
#
loop_
_entity.id
_entity.type
_entity.pdbx_description
1 polymer ?
#
loop_
_entity_poly.entity_id
_entity_poly.type
_entity_poly.pdbx_seq_one_letter_code
_entity_poly.pdbx_strand_id
1 'polypeptide(L)'
;MIRFDALNTYNKSNNVVLSYIPLSVVSPKLPLTKLRLLAKVHKIKINTRTPKFDIETALSTHQCDNCYPTVTVFLPVTPPKHRSGGKQQAHHDNTKYSFDTNTEDVKFPPKPPSEQLIQKVIHEFSSSQNPALIEESGCAVCGTL
;
A
#
# COMPACT_ATOMS: atom_id res chain seq x y z
N MET A 1 -6.47 33.66 -2.49
CA MET A 1 -6.90 32.99 -1.24
C MET A 1 -8.14 32.16 -1.56
N ILE A 2 -8.00 30.83 -1.70
CA ILE A 2 -9.17 29.96 -1.94
C ILE A 2 -9.98 29.95 -0.63
N ARG A 3 -11.21 30.46 -0.66
CA ARG A 3 -12.09 30.51 0.51
C ARG A 3 -12.36 29.09 1.00
N PHE A 4 -11.93 28.78 2.23
CA PHE A 4 -12.17 27.49 2.90
C PHE A 4 -13.65 27.10 2.91
N ASP A 5 -14.56 28.08 2.89
CA ASP A 5 -16.01 27.88 2.88
C ASP A 5 -16.51 27.15 1.61
N ALA A 6 -15.86 27.39 0.47
CA ALA A 6 -16.19 26.70 -0.79
C ALA A 6 -15.77 25.22 -0.77
N LEU A 7 -14.66 24.90 -0.10
CA LEU A 7 -14.14 23.53 0.04
C LEU A 7 -15.04 22.68 0.94
N ASN A 8 -15.51 23.23 2.07
CA ASN A 8 -16.44 22.52 2.94
C ASN A 8 -17.79 22.25 2.28
N THR A 9 -18.25 23.15 1.40
CA THR A 9 -19.50 22.95 0.65
C THR A 9 -19.34 21.84 -0.40
N TYR A 10 -18.17 21.75 -1.06
CA TYR A 10 -17.85 20.68 -2.02
C TYR A 10 -17.77 19.29 -1.36
N ASN A 11 -17.29 19.21 -0.11
CA ASN A 11 -17.17 17.96 0.64
C ASN A 11 -18.55 17.32 0.91
N LYS A 12 -19.55 18.14 1.30
CA LYS A 12 -20.91 17.65 1.62
C LYS A 12 -21.69 17.13 0.41
N SER A 13 -21.44 17.64 -0.79
CA SER A 13 -22.23 17.28 -1.98
C SER A 13 -21.67 16.09 -2.77
N ASN A 14 -20.37 15.82 -2.68
CA ASN A 14 -19.70 14.86 -3.57
C ASN A 14 -19.07 13.64 -2.88
N ASN A 15 -19.24 13.50 -1.56
CA ASN A 15 -18.67 12.37 -0.79
C ASN A 15 -17.15 12.25 -1.01
N VAL A 16 -16.45 13.38 -0.96
CA VAL A 16 -15.02 13.54 -1.27
C VAL A 16 -14.28 14.07 -0.07
N VAL A 17 -13.12 13.48 0.24
CA VAL A 17 -12.28 13.99 1.34
C VAL A 17 -11.26 14.95 0.77
N LEU A 18 -11.31 16.20 1.23
CA LEU A 18 -10.34 17.23 0.91
C LEU A 18 -9.30 17.31 2.02
N SER A 19 -8.03 17.28 1.67
CA SER A 19 -6.95 17.48 2.65
C SER A 19 -5.79 18.26 2.07
N TYR A 20 -5.15 19.03 2.95
CA TYR A 20 -3.91 19.72 2.64
C TYR A 20 -2.75 18.79 3.01
N ILE A 21 -2.13 18.18 2.00
CA ILE A 21 -1.01 17.27 2.19
C ILE A 21 0.22 17.89 1.53
N PRO A 22 1.32 18.08 2.28
CA PRO A 22 2.57 18.58 1.71
C PRO A 22 3.07 17.74 0.54
N LEU A 23 3.66 18.38 -0.47
CA LEU A 23 4.20 17.70 -1.66
C LEU A 23 5.25 16.65 -1.31
N SER A 24 6.05 16.87 -0.26
CA SER A 24 7.04 15.90 0.24
C SER A 24 6.40 14.57 0.66
N VAL A 25 5.15 14.59 1.12
CA VAL A 25 4.43 13.39 1.57
C VAL A 25 3.68 12.73 0.40
N VAL A 26 3.13 13.53 -0.52
CA VAL A 26 2.32 13.02 -1.65
C VAL A 26 3.18 12.50 -2.79
N SER A 27 4.23 13.22 -3.18
CA SER A 27 5.06 12.93 -4.36
C SER A 27 5.53 11.47 -4.45
N PRO A 28 6.14 10.85 -3.42
CA PRO A 28 6.63 9.47 -3.54
C PRO A 28 5.54 8.43 -3.84
N LYS A 29 4.29 8.72 -3.46
CA LYS A 29 3.12 7.84 -3.64
C LYS A 29 2.44 8.01 -4.99
N LEU A 30 2.85 9.00 -5.80
CA LEU A 30 2.22 9.28 -7.08
C LEU A 30 2.91 8.52 -8.24
N PRO A 31 2.13 8.14 -9.27
CA PRO A 31 2.70 7.63 -10.51
C PRO A 31 3.44 8.75 -11.26
N LEU A 32 4.42 8.36 -12.08
CA LEU A 32 5.30 9.27 -12.82
C LEU A 32 4.52 10.30 -13.68
N THR A 33 3.38 9.90 -14.25
CA THR A 33 2.51 10.79 -15.02
C THR A 33 1.98 11.97 -14.20
N LYS A 34 1.58 11.72 -12.94
CA LYS A 34 1.07 12.74 -12.03
C LYS A 34 2.19 13.60 -11.47
N LEU A 35 3.36 13.02 -11.20
CA LEU A 35 4.56 13.78 -10.81
C LEU A 35 4.96 14.80 -11.89
N ARG A 36 4.96 14.38 -13.17
CA ARG A 36 5.25 15.30 -14.28
C ARG A 36 4.22 16.40 -14.43
N LEU A 37 2.94 16.11 -14.15
CA LEU A 37 1.89 17.10 -14.15
C LEU A 37 2.11 18.14 -13.04
N LEU A 38 2.41 17.69 -11.82
CA LEU A 38 2.73 18.59 -10.70
C LEU A 38 3.95 19.45 -11.01
N ALA A 39 5.03 18.87 -11.54
CA ALA A 39 6.21 19.63 -11.95
C ALA A 39 5.86 20.74 -12.95
N LYS A 40 4.97 20.49 -13.92
CA LYS A 40 4.49 21.53 -14.85
C LYS A 40 3.70 22.63 -14.16
N VAL A 41 2.79 22.30 -13.24
CA VAL A 41 1.99 23.28 -12.47
C VAL A 41 2.91 24.19 -11.65
N HIS A 42 3.94 23.60 -11.05
CA HIS A 42 4.96 24.29 -10.25
C HIS A 42 6.08 24.92 -11.10
N LYS A 43 5.97 24.87 -12.44
CA LYS A 43 6.97 25.39 -13.40
C LYS A 43 8.39 24.84 -13.19
N ILE A 44 8.50 23.63 -12.64
CA ILE A 44 9.76 22.90 -12.50
C ILE A 44 10.12 22.31 -13.86
N LYS A 45 11.30 22.67 -14.37
CA LYS A 45 11.79 22.14 -15.66
C LYS A 45 12.20 20.68 -15.49
N ILE A 46 11.49 19.80 -16.18
CA ILE A 46 11.75 18.35 -16.20
C ILE A 46 11.89 17.86 -17.65
N ASN A 47 12.88 17.00 -17.90
CA ASN A 47 13.07 16.34 -19.19
C ASN A 47 12.22 15.05 -19.23
N THR A 48 11.86 14.58 -20.43
CA THR A 48 11.22 13.28 -20.64
C THR A 48 12.08 12.11 -20.14
N ARG A 49 13.41 12.28 -20.13
CA ARG A 49 14.37 11.30 -19.60
C ARG A 49 14.70 11.46 -18.11
N THR A 50 14.15 12.47 -17.43
CA THR A 50 14.40 12.64 -15.99
C THR A 50 13.83 11.44 -15.22
N PRO A 51 14.64 10.75 -14.39
CA PRO A 51 14.18 9.61 -13.61
C PRO A 51 13.18 10.06 -12.53
N LYS A 52 12.35 9.11 -12.06
CA LYS A 52 11.28 9.38 -11.08
C LYS A 52 11.82 10.05 -9.80
N PHE A 53 12.93 9.52 -9.29
CA PHE A 53 13.58 9.98 -8.06
C PHE A 53 13.97 11.47 -8.11
N ASP A 54 14.54 11.93 -9.22
CA ASP A 54 14.93 13.33 -9.38
C ASP A 54 13.72 14.27 -9.40
N ILE A 55 12.60 13.83 -10.00
CA ILE A 55 11.36 14.60 -10.03
C ILE A 55 10.75 14.69 -8.62
N GLU A 56 10.76 13.59 -7.86
CA GLU A 56 10.30 13.56 -6.47
C GLU A 56 11.14 14.48 -5.58
N THR A 57 12.46 14.42 -5.73
CA THR A 57 13.39 15.28 -5.00
C THR A 57 13.14 16.74 -5.33
N ALA A 58 13.04 17.08 -6.61
CA ALA A 58 12.78 18.44 -7.07
C ALA A 58 11.43 18.98 -6.55
N LEU A 59 10.38 18.16 -6.50
CA LEU A 59 9.09 18.55 -5.94
C LEU A 59 9.11 18.69 -4.41
N SER A 60 9.92 17.90 -3.72
CA SER A 60 10.00 17.88 -2.25
C SER A 60 10.82 19.05 -1.69
N THR A 61 11.85 19.48 -2.41
CA THR A 61 12.70 20.63 -2.03
C THR A 61 12.23 21.95 -2.61
N HIS A 62 11.17 21.94 -3.42
CA HIS A 62 10.63 23.12 -4.04
C HIS A 62 9.97 24.05 -3.02
N GLN A 63 10.51 25.27 -2.92
CA GLN A 63 9.85 26.39 -2.27
C GLN A 63 9.30 27.30 -3.37
N CYS A 64 8.03 27.66 -3.27
CA CYS A 64 7.48 28.64 -4.20
C CYS A 64 6.63 29.69 -3.50
N ASP A 65 6.98 30.95 -3.76
CA ASP A 65 6.30 32.12 -3.23
C ASP A 65 4.95 32.38 -3.91
N ASN A 66 4.75 31.80 -5.09
CA ASN A 66 3.58 32.05 -5.96
C ASN A 66 2.81 30.78 -6.35
N CYS A 67 3.01 29.69 -5.62
CA CYS A 67 2.19 28.51 -5.79
C CYS A 67 0.84 28.70 -5.10
N TYR A 68 -0.24 28.45 -5.84
CA TYR A 68 -1.54 28.29 -5.19
C TYR A 68 -1.49 27.06 -4.28
N PRO A 69 -2.08 27.14 -3.08
CA PRO A 69 -2.19 25.98 -2.20
C PRO A 69 -2.91 24.87 -2.96
N THR A 70 -2.22 23.77 -3.21
CA THR A 70 -2.82 22.59 -3.83
C THR A 70 -3.57 21.82 -2.74
N VAL A 71 -4.83 21.48 -3.02
CA VAL A 71 -5.63 20.60 -2.17
C VAL A 71 -5.66 19.22 -2.82
N THR A 72 -5.45 18.18 -2.02
CA THR A 72 -5.59 16.81 -2.48
C THR A 72 -7.03 16.38 -2.28
N VAL A 73 -7.66 15.90 -3.35
CA VAL A 73 -9.05 15.42 -3.34
C VAL A 73 -9.04 13.89 -3.42
N PHE A 74 -9.58 13.24 -2.40
CA PHE A 74 -9.75 11.79 -2.38
C PHE A 74 -11.19 11.43 -2.72
N LEU A 75 -11.32 10.53 -3.69
CA LEU A 75 -12.59 9.94 -4.10
C LEU A 75 -12.75 8.57 -3.42
N PRO A 76 -13.97 8.20 -3.01
CA PRO A 76 -14.25 6.87 -2.51
C PRO A 76 -13.99 5.88 -3.64
N VAL A 77 -13.10 4.93 -3.40
CA VAL A 77 -12.82 3.85 -4.34
C VAL A 77 -13.68 2.67 -3.93
N THR A 78 -14.55 2.21 -4.84
CA THR A 78 -15.19 0.90 -4.66
C THR A 78 -14.11 -0.17 -4.67
N PRO A 79 -14.07 -1.09 -3.70
CA PRO A 79 -13.04 -2.12 -3.66
C PRO A 79 -13.02 -2.88 -5.00
N PRO A 80 -11.81 -3.18 -5.54
CA PRO A 80 -11.71 -3.92 -6.78
C PRO A 80 -12.48 -5.24 -6.63
N LYS A 81 -13.38 -5.52 -7.59
CA LYS A 81 -14.04 -6.82 -7.65
C LYS A 81 -12.95 -7.88 -7.77
N HIS A 82 -12.82 -8.76 -6.79
CA HIS A 82 -11.87 -9.86 -6.84
C HIS A 82 -12.10 -10.63 -8.14
N ARG A 83 -11.10 -10.64 -9.02
CA ARG A 83 -11.10 -11.49 -10.21
C ARG A 83 -10.97 -12.92 -9.69
N SER A 84 -12.08 -13.65 -9.66
CA SER A 84 -12.11 -15.10 -9.53
C SER A 84 -11.14 -15.68 -10.58
N GLY A 85 -10.03 -16.25 -10.12
CA GLY A 85 -8.92 -16.69 -10.95
C GLY A 85 -9.37 -17.65 -12.06
N GLY A 86 -9.05 -17.31 -13.30
CA GLY A 86 -9.14 -18.24 -14.42
C GLY A 86 -8.07 -19.34 -14.26
N LYS A 87 -8.48 -20.59 -14.47
CA LYS A 87 -7.66 -21.80 -14.32
C LYS A 87 -6.42 -21.73 -15.21
N GLN A 88 -5.23 -21.65 -14.61
CA GLN A 88 -3.99 -22.03 -15.28
C GLN A 88 -3.83 -23.55 -15.11
N GLN A 89 -3.83 -24.28 -16.22
CA GLN A 89 -3.50 -25.70 -16.22
C GLN A 89 -1.98 -25.82 -16.16
N ALA A 90 -1.45 -26.10 -14.97
CA ALA A 90 -0.09 -26.61 -14.79
C ALA A 90 -0.21 -28.08 -14.37
N HIS A 91 0.36 -28.96 -15.18
CA HIS A 91 0.30 -30.41 -15.05
C HIS A 91 1.67 -30.87 -14.53
N HIS A 92 1.84 -31.05 -13.22
CA HIS A 92 2.69 -32.13 -12.66
C HIS A 92 2.57 -32.25 -11.14
N ASP A 93 2.62 -33.51 -10.68
CA ASP A 93 2.59 -34.09 -9.33
C ASP A 93 3.19 -33.21 -8.21
N ASN A 94 2.72 -33.19 -6.96
CA ASN A 94 2.55 -34.33 -6.05
C ASN A 94 1.98 -33.80 -4.71
N THR A 95 1.42 -34.70 -3.89
CA THR A 95 0.88 -34.50 -2.52
C THR A 95 -0.34 -33.58 -2.38
N LYS A 96 -1.51 -34.23 -2.30
CA LYS A 96 -2.81 -33.62 -1.97
C LYS A 96 -2.80 -32.99 -0.57
N TYR A 97 -2.48 -31.71 -0.48
CA TYR A 97 -3.05 -30.87 0.56
C TYR A 97 -4.42 -30.39 0.05
N SER A 98 -5.51 -30.95 0.57
CA SER A 98 -6.85 -30.51 0.20
C SER A 98 -7.07 -29.11 0.79
N PHE A 99 -6.83 -28.08 -0.02
CA PHE A 99 -7.32 -26.74 0.27
C PHE A 99 -8.85 -26.82 0.22
N ASP A 100 -9.46 -26.85 1.40
CA ASP A 100 -10.89 -27.00 1.57
C ASP A 100 -11.57 -25.77 0.95
N THR A 101 -12.13 -25.94 -0.25
CA THR A 101 -12.93 -24.93 -0.96
C THR A 101 -14.33 -24.84 -0.35
N ASN A 102 -14.43 -24.78 0.98
CA ASN A 102 -15.67 -24.44 1.66
C ASN A 102 -15.87 -22.93 1.56
N THR A 103 -16.65 -22.53 0.55
CA THR A 103 -17.18 -21.17 0.35
C THR A 103 -18.30 -20.86 1.34
N GLU A 104 -18.10 -21.19 2.61
CA GLU A 104 -18.90 -20.62 3.69
C GLU A 104 -18.48 -19.16 3.84
N ASP A 105 -19.46 -18.29 4.10
CA ASP A 105 -19.30 -16.84 4.25
C ASP A 105 -18.43 -16.58 5.49
N VAL A 106 -17.09 -16.70 5.36
CA VAL A 106 -16.14 -16.50 6.47
C VAL A 106 -16.17 -15.01 6.82
N LYS A 107 -17.08 -14.64 7.72
CA LYS A 107 -17.20 -13.29 8.23
C LYS A 107 -15.88 -12.89 8.85
N PHE A 108 -15.26 -11.88 8.26
CA PHE A 108 -14.11 -11.21 8.83
C PHE A 108 -14.58 -10.16 9.86
N PRO A 109 -13.93 -10.06 11.03
CA PRO A 109 -12.83 -10.89 11.50
C PRO A 109 -13.28 -12.30 11.92
N PRO A 110 -12.43 -13.33 11.73
CA PRO A 110 -12.73 -14.67 12.22
C PRO A 110 -12.95 -14.64 13.73
N LYS A 111 -13.73 -15.60 14.24
CA LYS A 111 -13.89 -15.77 15.69
C LYS A 111 -12.50 -16.02 16.31
N PRO A 112 -12.24 -15.50 17.52
CA PRO A 112 -11.01 -15.80 18.25
C PRO A 112 -10.79 -17.32 18.37
N PRO A 113 -9.53 -17.80 18.32
CA PRO A 113 -9.19 -19.20 18.52
C PRO A 113 -9.61 -19.69 19.92
N SER A 114 -9.79 -21.01 20.08
CA SER A 114 -10.04 -21.60 21.40
C SER A 114 -8.78 -21.52 22.29
N GLU A 115 -8.97 -21.48 23.61
CA GLU A 115 -7.86 -21.44 24.57
C GLU A 115 -6.90 -22.62 24.42
N GLN A 116 -7.44 -23.82 24.19
CA GLN A 116 -6.65 -25.03 23.90
C GLN A 116 -5.78 -24.88 22.66
N LEU A 117 -6.30 -24.24 21.61
CA LEU A 117 -5.55 -24.01 20.37
C LEU A 117 -4.44 -22.97 20.60
N ILE A 118 -4.73 -21.90 21.34
CA ILE A 118 -3.73 -20.89 21.73
C ILE A 118 -2.62 -21.55 22.54
N GLN A 119 -2.97 -22.35 23.55
CA GLN A 119 -2.01 -23.06 24.38
C GLN A 119 -1.15 -24.02 23.55
N LYS A 120 -1.77 -24.75 22.62
CA LYS A 120 -1.06 -25.64 21.69
C LYS A 120 -0.05 -24.88 20.83
N VAL A 121 -0.45 -23.76 20.23
CA VAL A 121 0.44 -22.90 19.43
C VAL A 121 1.63 -22.41 20.24
N ILE A 122 1.39 -21.97 21.50
CA ILE A 122 2.46 -21.50 22.39
C ILE A 122 3.45 -22.63 22.72
N HIS A 123 2.94 -23.82 23.07
CA HIS A 123 3.81 -24.96 23.39
C HIS A 123 4.61 -25.43 22.18
N GLU A 124 3.96 -25.61 21.01
CA GLU A 124 4.63 -26.04 19.79
C GLU A 124 5.70 -25.03 19.35
N PHE A 125 5.40 -23.73 19.43
CA PHE A 125 6.39 -22.69 19.18
C PHE A 125 7.58 -22.82 20.13
N SER A 126 7.34 -22.85 21.44
CA SER A 126 8.41 -22.95 22.44
C SER A 126 9.26 -24.21 22.27
N SER A 127 8.64 -25.33 21.93
CA SER A 127 9.36 -26.58 21.62
C SER A 127 10.17 -26.49 20.34
N SER A 128 9.69 -25.78 19.32
CA SER A 128 10.42 -25.55 18.07
C SER A 128 11.65 -24.66 18.25
N GLN A 129 11.69 -23.82 19.29
CA GLN A 129 12.80 -22.91 19.58
C GLN A 129 13.95 -23.60 20.36
N ASN A 130 14.09 -24.91 20.25
CA ASN A 130 15.22 -25.62 20.85
C ASN A 130 16.51 -25.24 20.12
N PRO A 131 17.56 -24.73 20.80
CA PRO A 131 18.83 -24.37 20.17
C PRO A 131 19.50 -25.53 19.41
N ALA A 132 19.23 -26.77 19.80
CA ALA A 132 19.72 -27.95 19.09
C ALA A 132 19.04 -28.17 17.72
N LEU A 133 17.91 -27.50 17.47
CA LEU A 133 17.12 -27.58 16.23
C LEU A 133 17.18 -26.28 15.41
N ILE A 134 17.81 -25.23 15.93
CA ILE A 134 17.95 -23.94 15.24
C ILE A 134 19.36 -23.87 14.66
N GLU A 135 19.44 -23.70 13.34
CA GLU A 135 20.68 -23.44 12.62
C GLU A 135 20.73 -21.97 12.22
N GLU A 136 21.88 -21.34 12.41
CA GLU A 136 22.13 -20.00 11.91
C GLU A 136 22.24 -20.05 10.39
N SER A 137 21.36 -19.30 9.71
CA SER A 137 21.40 -19.15 8.25
C SER A 137 21.63 -17.69 7.89
N GLY A 138 22.34 -17.48 6.78
CA GLY A 138 22.67 -16.13 6.33
C GLY A 138 21.41 -15.32 6.05
N CYS A 139 21.51 -14.00 6.23
CA CYS A 139 20.40 -13.09 5.98
C CYS A 139 19.76 -13.34 4.60
N ALA A 140 18.44 -13.52 4.54
CA ALA A 140 17.73 -13.78 3.28
C ALA A 140 17.82 -12.63 2.24
N VAL A 141 18.34 -11.46 2.64
CA VAL A 141 18.50 -10.28 1.77
C VAL A 141 19.94 -10.08 1.31
N CYS A 142 20.93 -10.24 2.20
CA CYS A 142 22.35 -9.99 1.86
C CYS A 142 23.28 -11.21 1.96
N GLY A 143 22.78 -12.38 2.39
CA GLY A 143 23.52 -13.64 2.46
C GLY A 143 24.67 -13.68 3.46
N THR A 144 24.83 -12.63 4.28
CA THR A 144 25.85 -12.57 5.33
C THR A 144 25.37 -13.36 6.54
N LEU A 145 26.24 -14.22 7.06
CA LEU A 145 26.14 -14.85 8.37
C LEU A 145 26.75 -13.92 9.41
#